data_AF-T1HL57-F1
#
_entry.id   AF-T1HL57-F1
#
_cell.length_a   1.000
_cell.length_b   1.000
_cell.length_c   1.000
_cell.angle_alpha   90.00
_cell.angle_beta   90.00
_cell.angle_gamma   90.00
#
_symmetry.space_group_name_H-M   'P 1'
#
loop_
_entity.id
_entity.type
_entity.pdbx_description
1 polymer ?
#
loop_
_entity_poly.entity_id
_entity_poly.type
_entity_poly.pdbx_seq_one_letter_code
_entity_poly.pdbx_strand_id
1 'polypeptide(L)'
;MRINLKLMICVCICLMFVSVSIWTRCGGEIPTFRGSFNDNVNIVGAEGSGFEEIDCHINGDYNVPCRKEGDEIYLPFSFIHKYFEVYGKMAIYDGYERFEWSHSYSKVYYPKGKYDPRGVFLYFENYNVEFRERVKCISATEGVPVSTQWESSGYYYPTQVAQFGLAHYSKNLTEPEPRVKVLDDGVTVFGQWSENKRTARIAKALDFNTTEGPSLTMSLEHVLDFVLSVELMLRSSDNSSFTVVLQNREKKERWSLHYSCNAPLIYSKDQDVYHKIQCEESKWSILVRDLLVDLQKGLSFQGKPKKKLLRSKYKVTSINIEGSGKLANLSLSTSRHLQQFYLAADWLVRHQDRNTGGWHNTVRRKGPHGMKDLQPGWLSAMGQGHGMSVLARAYHLSKRKEYLKAALLSIRPFYLPSVQGGVLALLMGVLPWYEEYPTQPSSFVLNGFVYSLIGLYDLITLVPKSQDAAFLFEQGMSSLKRLLPLFDNGAGSNYDLRHLSLGTAPNVARWDYHATHVNQLLLLATLDNSTILSTTAERWVGYMVGKRAPHN
;
A
#
# COMPACT_ATOMS: atom_id res chain seq x y z
N MET A 1 14.29 -29.17 46.26
CA MET A 1 12.82 -29.04 46.43
C MET A 1 12.15 -29.39 45.11
N ARG A 2 11.53 -30.57 44.99
CA ARG A 2 10.84 -30.99 43.76
C ARG A 2 9.49 -30.25 43.69
N ILE A 3 9.41 -29.27 42.79
CA ILE A 3 8.21 -28.45 42.59
C ILE A 3 7.14 -29.33 41.94
N ASN A 4 6.01 -29.47 42.62
CA ASN A 4 4.89 -30.30 42.17
C ASN A 4 4.19 -29.62 40.99
N LEU A 5 4.36 -30.18 39.79
CA LEU A 5 3.82 -29.63 38.54
C LEU A 5 2.29 -29.45 38.59
N LYS A 6 1.57 -30.30 39.35
CA LYS A 6 0.12 -30.14 39.56
C LYS A 6 -0.22 -28.88 40.37
N LEU A 7 0.62 -28.52 41.34
CA LEU A 7 0.45 -27.29 42.11
C LEU A 7 0.68 -26.05 41.24
N MET A 8 1.67 -26.09 40.33
CA MET A 8 1.90 -24.99 39.38
C MET A 8 0.77 -24.85 38.36
N ILE A 9 0.22 -25.96 37.87
CA ILE A 9 -0.94 -25.92 36.97
C ILE A 9 -2.16 -25.35 37.70
N CYS A 10 -2.42 -25.75 38.96
CA CYS A 10 -3.48 -25.15 39.77
C CYS A 10 -3.27 -23.66 40.00
N VAL A 11 -2.04 -23.21 40.30
CA VAL A 11 -1.72 -21.78 40.47
C VAL A 11 -1.91 -21.01 39.16
N CYS A 12 -1.51 -21.57 38.02
CA CYS A 12 -1.72 -20.94 36.71
C CYS A 12 -3.20 -20.87 36.34
N ILE A 13 -3.99 -21.91 36.64
CA ILE A 13 -5.44 -21.92 36.43
C ILE A 13 -6.11 -20.90 37.35
N CYS A 14 -5.73 -20.83 38.63
CA CYS A 14 -6.22 -19.81 39.56
C CYS A 14 -5.85 -18.39 39.11
N LEU A 15 -4.64 -18.17 38.61
CA LEU A 15 -4.22 -16.87 38.05
C LEU A 15 -4.99 -16.52 36.78
N MET A 16 -5.35 -17.50 35.95
CA MET A 16 -6.22 -17.29 34.79
C MET A 16 -7.65 -16.96 35.20
N PHE A 17 -8.19 -17.63 36.23
CA PHE A 17 -9.52 -17.30 36.76
C PHE A 17 -9.55 -15.94 37.44
N VAL A 18 -8.48 -15.54 38.13
CA VAL A 18 -8.35 -14.20 38.74
C VAL A 18 -8.20 -13.14 37.66
N SER A 19 -7.41 -13.37 36.60
CA SER A 19 -7.27 -12.41 35.51
C SER A 19 -8.55 -12.28 34.68
N VAL A 20 -9.27 -13.37 34.43
CA VAL A 20 -10.61 -13.36 33.81
C VAL A 20 -11.65 -12.71 34.73
N SER A 21 -11.57 -12.91 36.06
CA SER A 21 -12.44 -12.23 37.03
C SER A 21 -12.17 -10.73 37.15
N ILE A 22 -10.91 -10.30 37.02
CA ILE A 22 -10.54 -8.88 37.00
C ILE A 22 -10.92 -8.26 35.64
N TRP A 23 -10.77 -8.99 34.54
CA TRP A 23 -11.14 -8.50 33.21
C TRP A 23 -12.65 -8.40 33.03
N THR A 24 -13.42 -9.35 33.58
CA THR A 24 -14.89 -9.25 33.67
C THR A 24 -15.37 -8.17 34.65
N ARG A 25 -14.56 -7.80 35.66
CA ARG A 25 -14.85 -6.65 36.55
C ARG A 25 -14.43 -5.28 36.00
N CYS A 26 -13.69 -5.20 34.89
CA CYS A 26 -13.30 -3.93 34.25
C CYS A 26 -14.05 -3.64 32.93
N GLY A 27 -15.03 -4.47 32.55
CA GLY A 27 -16.04 -4.13 31.56
C GLY A 27 -17.26 -3.55 32.27
N GLY A 28 -17.25 -2.24 32.56
CA GLY A 28 -18.31 -1.57 33.31
C GLY A 28 -19.62 -1.52 32.53
N GLU A 29 -20.64 -2.22 33.03
CA GLU A 29 -22.04 -1.87 32.82
C GLU A 29 -22.38 -0.62 33.63
N ILE A 30 -23.13 0.30 33.01
CA ILE A 30 -23.69 1.50 33.62
C ILE A 30 -24.70 1.04 34.71
N PRO A 31 -24.65 1.59 35.94
CA PRO A 31 -25.51 1.09 37.01
C PRO A 31 -26.98 1.40 36.72
N THR A 32 -27.79 0.35 36.75
CA THR A 32 -29.26 0.42 36.79
C THR A 32 -29.69 0.94 38.15
N PHE A 33 -30.29 2.14 38.18
CA PHE A 33 -30.96 2.65 39.38
C PHE A 33 -32.40 2.16 39.43
N ARG A 34 -32.75 1.36 40.44
CA ARG A 34 -34.13 1.25 40.93
C ARG A 34 -34.17 1.18 42.46
N GLY A 35 -34.82 2.21 43.02
CA GLY A 35 -35.84 2.07 44.04
C GLY A 35 -35.39 1.94 45.48
N SER A 36 -35.18 3.07 46.16
CA SER A 36 -35.87 3.44 47.41
C SER A 36 -35.07 4.53 48.11
N PHE A 37 -35.57 5.76 48.12
CA PHE A 37 -35.47 6.67 49.27
C PHE A 37 -36.45 7.83 49.04
N ASN A 38 -37.58 7.77 49.74
CA ASN A 38 -38.26 8.98 50.19
C ASN A 38 -37.37 9.55 51.30
N ASP A 39 -36.84 10.75 51.10
CA ASP A 39 -36.97 11.80 52.11
C ASP A 39 -36.57 13.16 51.52
N ASN A 40 -37.41 14.13 51.87
CA ASN A 40 -37.39 15.52 51.45
C ASN A 40 -36.02 16.19 51.62
N VAL A 41 -35.42 16.66 50.53
CA VAL A 41 -34.46 17.77 50.58
C VAL A 41 -34.77 18.73 49.44
N ASN A 42 -35.39 19.86 49.80
CA ASN A 42 -35.43 21.06 48.97
C ASN A 42 -33.98 21.52 48.73
N ILE A 43 -33.44 21.27 47.53
CA ILE A 43 -32.22 21.94 47.07
C ILE A 43 -32.66 23.13 46.24
N VAL A 44 -32.64 24.27 46.91
CA VAL A 44 -32.73 25.60 46.33
C VAL A 44 -31.45 25.86 45.53
N GLY A 45 -31.61 26.16 44.25
CA GLY A 45 -30.79 27.11 43.47
C GLY A 45 -29.29 26.90 43.41
N ALA A 46 -28.83 26.26 42.34
CA ALA A 46 -27.61 26.68 41.65
C ALA A 46 -28.05 27.22 40.27
N GLU A 47 -28.25 28.53 40.19
CA GLU A 47 -28.41 29.23 38.92
C GLU A 47 -27.13 29.09 38.08
N GLY A 48 -27.29 28.76 36.80
CA GLY A 48 -26.27 29.14 35.80
C GLY A 48 -25.70 28.07 34.87
N SER A 49 -26.48 27.09 34.39
CA SER A 49 -26.33 26.62 33.01
C SER A 49 -27.66 26.06 32.55
N GLY A 50 -28.24 26.59 31.47
CA GLY A 50 -29.55 26.17 30.95
C GLY A 50 -29.58 24.76 30.34
N PHE A 51 -28.61 23.90 30.68
CA PHE A 51 -28.46 22.56 30.14
C PHE A 51 -29.12 21.51 31.03
N GLU A 52 -30.13 20.83 30.49
CA GLU A 52 -30.80 19.66 31.08
C GLU A 52 -30.29 18.36 30.41
N GLU A 53 -30.02 17.32 31.19
CA GLU A 53 -29.78 15.98 30.64
C GLU A 53 -31.11 15.29 30.37
N ILE A 54 -31.26 14.72 29.17
CA ILE A 54 -32.49 14.06 28.73
C ILE A 54 -32.16 12.76 27.97
N ASP A 55 -33.14 11.86 27.88
CA ASP A 55 -33.04 10.66 27.04
C ASP A 55 -33.55 10.93 25.63
N CYS A 56 -32.72 10.67 24.61
CA CYS A 56 -33.14 10.63 23.21
C CYS A 56 -33.49 9.20 22.80
N HIS A 57 -34.76 8.92 22.54
CA HIS A 57 -35.21 7.62 22.03
C HIS A 57 -35.05 7.55 20.50
N ILE A 58 -34.10 6.73 20.04
CA ILE A 58 -33.70 6.64 18.62
C ILE A 58 -34.56 5.59 17.91
N ASN A 59 -35.38 6.04 16.94
CA ASN A 59 -36.23 5.21 16.07
C ASN A 59 -37.22 4.25 16.76
N GLY A 60 -37.40 4.31 18.08
CA GLY A 60 -38.19 3.33 18.80
C GLY A 60 -37.40 2.17 19.44
N ASP A 61 -36.07 2.15 19.28
CA ASP A 61 -35.25 0.97 19.57
C ASP A 61 -34.44 1.08 20.87
N TYR A 62 -33.76 2.21 21.08
CA TYR A 62 -32.86 2.40 22.23
C TYR A 62 -32.72 3.88 22.61
N ASN A 63 -32.26 4.14 23.84
CA ASN A 63 -32.01 5.47 24.36
C ASN A 63 -30.53 5.86 24.28
N VAL A 64 -30.27 7.13 24.02
CA VAL A 64 -28.94 7.75 24.07
C VAL A 64 -29.00 8.98 24.98
N PRO A 65 -28.01 9.19 25.87
CA PRO A 65 -27.97 10.37 26.72
C PRO A 65 -27.73 11.63 25.86
N CYS A 66 -28.60 12.61 26.00
CA CYS A 66 -28.60 13.87 25.28
C CYS A 66 -28.56 15.06 26.23
N ARG A 67 -28.31 16.25 25.69
CA ARG A 67 -28.43 17.52 26.43
C ARG A 67 -29.47 18.41 25.77
N LYS A 68 -30.16 19.22 26.55
CA LYS A 68 -31.16 20.17 26.10
C LYS A 68 -30.84 21.56 26.66
N GLU A 69 -30.87 22.59 25.82
CA GLU A 69 -30.78 24.00 26.27
C GLU A 69 -31.93 24.78 25.65
N GLY A 70 -32.90 25.20 26.47
CA GLY A 70 -34.16 25.75 25.96
C GLY A 70 -34.90 24.73 25.09
N ASP A 71 -35.12 25.03 23.81
CA ASP A 71 -35.75 24.13 22.84
C ASP A 71 -34.74 23.32 22.00
N GLU A 72 -33.44 23.61 22.12
CA GLU A 72 -32.39 22.95 21.33
C GLU A 72 -31.97 21.63 21.97
N ILE A 73 -31.78 20.59 21.15
CA ILE A 73 -31.39 19.25 21.58
C ILE A 73 -30.02 18.89 20.99
N TYR A 74 -29.05 18.66 21.87
CA TYR A 74 -27.69 18.30 21.53
C TYR A 74 -27.49 16.78 21.68
N LEU A 75 -27.16 16.14 20.57
CA LEU A 75 -26.80 14.73 20.53
C LEU A 75 -25.29 14.54 20.68
N PRO A 76 -24.83 13.51 21.40
CA PRO A 76 -23.40 13.28 21.58
C PRO A 76 -22.75 12.83 20.27
N PHE A 77 -21.58 13.38 19.94
CA PHE A 77 -20.85 13.00 18.73
C PHE A 77 -20.47 11.50 18.71
N SER A 78 -20.32 10.86 19.88
CA SER A 78 -20.11 9.42 20.02
C SER A 78 -21.27 8.55 19.50
N PHE A 79 -22.47 9.11 19.41
CA PHE A 79 -23.60 8.52 18.69
C PHE A 79 -23.57 8.89 17.20
N ILE A 80 -23.48 10.18 16.91
CA ILE A 80 -23.55 10.73 15.54
C ILE A 80 -22.53 10.07 14.61
N HIS A 81 -21.27 9.93 15.05
CA HIS A 81 -20.20 9.40 14.22
C HIS A 81 -20.39 7.93 13.83
N LYS A 82 -21.03 7.12 14.69
CA LYS A 82 -21.36 5.72 14.39
C LYS A 82 -22.62 5.62 13.56
N TYR A 83 -23.64 6.39 13.91
CA TYR A 83 -24.95 6.29 13.30
C TYR A 83 -24.97 6.81 11.86
N PHE A 84 -24.27 7.92 11.59
CA PHE A 84 -24.17 8.52 10.26
C PHE A 84 -22.85 8.22 9.53
N GLU A 85 -21.96 7.43 10.15
CA GLU A 85 -20.64 7.08 9.61
C GLU A 85 -19.78 8.30 9.20
N VAL A 86 -19.83 9.35 10.03
CA VAL A 86 -19.10 10.62 9.87
C VAL A 86 -17.90 10.70 10.83
N TYR A 87 -17.01 11.66 10.61
CA TYR A 87 -15.72 11.72 11.28
C TYR A 87 -15.52 13.06 11.98
N GLY A 88 -14.76 13.04 13.07
CA GLY A 88 -14.36 14.27 13.72
C GLY A 88 -13.27 14.07 14.75
N LYS A 89 -12.59 15.16 15.09
CA LYS A 89 -11.50 15.18 16.06
C LYS A 89 -11.37 16.55 16.70
N MET A 90 -10.81 16.59 17.91
CA MET A 90 -10.36 17.84 18.52
C MET A 90 -9.03 18.26 17.89
N ALA A 91 -8.92 19.53 17.56
CA ALA A 91 -7.70 20.17 17.08
C ALA A 91 -7.44 21.44 17.91
N ILE A 92 -6.17 21.76 18.13
CA ILE A 92 -5.76 22.97 18.86
C ILE A 92 -5.16 23.94 17.83
N TYR A 93 -5.74 25.13 17.74
CA TYR A 93 -5.26 26.23 16.91
C TYR A 93 -5.09 27.47 17.77
N ASP A 94 -3.89 28.05 17.77
CA ASP A 94 -3.58 29.28 18.50
C ASP A 94 -4.00 29.25 19.99
N GLY A 95 -3.90 28.08 20.62
CA GLY A 95 -4.28 27.85 22.02
C GLY A 95 -5.77 27.55 22.24
N TYR A 96 -6.61 27.58 21.22
CA TYR A 96 -8.04 27.27 21.30
C TYR A 96 -8.35 25.87 20.77
N GLU A 97 -9.20 25.16 21.49
CA GLU A 97 -9.74 23.88 21.06
C GLU A 97 -10.88 24.07 20.06
N ARG A 98 -10.83 23.32 18.96
CA ARG A 98 -11.87 23.30 17.92
C ARG A 98 -12.19 21.85 17.57
N PHE A 99 -13.47 21.53 17.53
CA PHE A 99 -13.92 20.27 16.97
C PHE A 99 -14.01 20.38 15.44
N GLU A 100 -13.24 19.55 14.73
CA GLU A 100 -13.28 19.47 13.27
C GLU A 100 -14.20 18.35 12.83
N TRP A 101 -15.27 18.70 12.13
CA TRP A 101 -16.19 17.75 11.51
C TRP A 101 -15.78 17.42 10.07
N SER A 102 -15.94 16.17 9.66
CA SER A 102 -15.82 15.76 8.26
C SER A 102 -16.84 14.68 7.89
N HIS A 103 -17.51 14.85 6.75
CA HIS A 103 -18.47 13.85 6.25
C HIS A 103 -17.78 12.60 5.69
N SER A 104 -16.56 12.76 5.18
CA SER A 104 -15.79 11.69 4.54
C SER A 104 -14.33 11.72 4.99
N TYR A 105 -13.60 10.67 4.66
CA TYR A 105 -12.13 10.68 4.73
C TYR A 105 -11.55 10.57 3.32
N SER A 106 -10.23 10.76 3.19
CA SER A 106 -9.51 10.87 1.92
C SER A 106 -9.63 12.26 1.26
N LYS A 107 -8.81 12.49 0.24
CA LYS A 107 -8.69 13.76 -0.47
C LYS A 107 -8.85 13.57 -1.97
N VAL A 108 -9.41 14.58 -2.61
CA VAL A 108 -9.51 14.70 -4.06
C VAL A 108 -8.29 15.48 -4.56
N TYR A 109 -7.72 15.02 -5.68
CA TYR A 109 -6.58 15.62 -6.34
C TYR A 109 -7.02 16.14 -7.71
N TYR A 110 -7.01 17.47 -7.85
CA TYR A 110 -7.40 18.13 -9.10
C TYR A 110 -6.22 18.12 -10.10
N PRO A 111 -6.43 17.64 -11.34
CA PRO A 111 -5.42 17.73 -12.39
C PRO A 111 -5.02 19.20 -12.64
N LYS A 112 -3.72 19.48 -12.75
CA LYS A 112 -3.21 20.82 -13.09
C LYS A 112 -3.29 21.13 -14.60
N GLY A 113 -3.59 20.13 -15.41
CA GLY A 113 -3.63 20.22 -16.87
C GLY A 113 -3.96 18.86 -17.48
N LYS A 114 -3.82 18.76 -18.80
CA LYS A 114 -4.02 17.52 -19.53
C LYS A 114 -3.08 16.42 -19.05
N TYR A 115 -3.61 15.23 -18.83
CA TYR A 115 -2.79 14.07 -18.44
C TYR A 115 -1.73 13.75 -19.51
N ASP A 116 -0.48 13.65 -19.06
CA ASP A 116 0.68 13.29 -19.87
C ASP A 116 1.21 11.90 -19.43
N PRO A 117 1.22 10.90 -20.32
CA PRO A 117 1.81 9.57 -20.05
C PRO A 117 3.29 9.58 -19.66
N ARG A 118 4.02 10.68 -19.89
CA ARG A 118 5.40 10.88 -19.42
C ARG A 118 5.47 11.55 -18.05
N GLY A 119 4.39 12.15 -17.59
CA GLY A 119 4.29 12.82 -16.29
C GLY A 119 3.95 11.88 -15.13
N VAL A 120 3.63 12.49 -13.99
CA VAL A 120 3.15 11.80 -12.80
C VAL A 120 1.95 10.90 -13.11
N PHE A 121 1.87 9.75 -12.46
CA PHE A 121 0.74 8.84 -12.64
C PHE A 121 -0.36 9.19 -11.62
N LEU A 122 -1.37 9.94 -12.06
CA LEU A 122 -2.44 10.44 -11.20
C LEU A 122 -1.88 11.25 -10.02
N TYR A 123 -2.09 10.76 -8.81
CA TYR A 123 -1.67 11.32 -7.52
C TYR A 123 -0.72 10.36 -6.79
N PHE A 124 -0.07 9.45 -7.53
CA PHE A 124 0.76 8.38 -6.96
C PHE A 124 2.07 8.90 -6.36
N GLU A 125 2.45 10.16 -6.58
CA GLU A 125 3.51 10.83 -5.81
C GLU A 125 3.22 10.79 -4.30
N ASN A 126 1.94 10.75 -3.92
CA ASN A 126 1.51 10.65 -2.53
C ASN A 126 1.45 9.20 -2.00
N TYR A 127 1.65 8.20 -2.87
CA TYR A 127 1.54 6.80 -2.50
C TYR A 127 2.82 6.26 -1.87
N ASN A 128 2.65 5.59 -0.74
CA ASN A 128 3.71 4.92 0.01
C ASN A 128 3.40 3.42 0.04
N VAL A 129 3.59 2.76 -1.12
CA VAL A 129 3.10 1.40 -1.38
C VAL A 129 3.75 0.41 -0.41
N GLU A 130 5.05 0.53 -0.23
CA GLU A 130 5.91 -0.26 0.64
C GLU A 130 5.46 -0.24 2.11
N PHE A 131 4.82 0.84 2.57
CA PHE A 131 4.34 0.97 3.95
C PHE A 131 2.96 0.34 4.18
N ARG A 132 2.24 -0.07 3.11
CA ARG A 132 0.93 -0.72 3.26
C ARG A 132 1.05 -2.01 4.05
N GLU A 133 0.04 -2.29 4.87
CA GLU A 133 0.05 -3.47 5.75
C GLU A 133 0.12 -4.78 4.97
N ARG A 134 -0.55 -4.83 3.82
CA ARG A 134 -0.55 -5.99 2.92
C ARG A 134 0.79 -6.23 2.20
N VAL A 135 1.76 -5.31 2.30
CA VAL A 135 3.12 -5.55 1.81
C VAL A 135 3.93 -6.23 2.92
N LYS A 136 4.28 -7.50 2.70
CA LYS A 136 5.08 -8.31 3.63
C LYS A 136 6.49 -7.74 3.79
N CYS A 137 7.14 -7.48 2.66
CA CYS A 137 8.46 -6.87 2.56
C CYS A 137 8.70 -6.39 1.12
N ILE A 138 9.79 -5.66 0.90
CA ILE A 138 10.38 -5.52 -0.44
C ILE A 138 11.34 -6.69 -0.60
N SER A 139 11.16 -7.54 -1.62
CA SER A 139 12.08 -8.65 -1.88
C SER A 139 13.49 -8.11 -2.11
N ALA A 140 14.51 -8.62 -1.41
CA ALA A 140 15.90 -8.21 -1.64
C ALA A 140 16.52 -8.93 -2.84
N THR A 141 15.89 -10.01 -3.30
CA THR A 141 16.21 -10.69 -4.57
C THR A 141 15.70 -9.88 -5.77
N GLU A 142 14.45 -9.41 -5.71
CA GLU A 142 13.77 -8.81 -6.88
C GLU A 142 13.65 -7.28 -6.82
N GLY A 143 13.83 -6.66 -5.65
CA GLY A 143 13.70 -5.21 -5.48
C GLY A 143 12.26 -4.68 -5.51
N VAL A 144 11.26 -5.56 -5.47
CA VAL A 144 9.83 -5.22 -5.59
C VAL A 144 9.00 -5.75 -4.40
N PRO A 145 7.82 -5.20 -4.12
CA PRO A 145 7.00 -5.64 -2.98
C PRO A 145 6.47 -7.08 -3.12
N VAL A 146 6.43 -7.78 -2.00
CA VAL A 146 5.74 -9.06 -1.83
C VAL A 146 4.45 -8.81 -1.05
N SER A 147 3.32 -9.25 -1.60
CA SER A 147 1.98 -9.06 -1.04
C SER A 147 1.59 -10.21 -0.12
N THR A 148 0.73 -9.92 0.84
CA THR A 148 0.01 -10.89 1.70
C THR A 148 -1.50 -10.73 1.62
N GLN A 149 -1.99 -10.00 0.61
CA GLN A 149 -3.39 -9.57 0.53
C GLN A 149 -4.40 -10.73 0.52
N TRP A 150 -4.07 -11.85 -0.12
CA TRP A 150 -4.92 -13.04 -0.14
C TRP A 150 -4.25 -14.31 0.40
N GLU A 151 -2.93 -14.28 0.61
CA GLU A 151 -2.18 -15.42 1.12
C GLU A 151 -1.02 -14.96 2.02
N SER A 152 -0.96 -15.46 3.24
CA SER A 152 0.01 -15.02 4.26
C SER A 152 1.45 -15.49 4.00
N SER A 153 1.61 -16.57 3.21
CA SER A 153 2.91 -17.09 2.75
C SER A 153 3.71 -16.02 2.01
N GLY A 154 3.03 -15.15 1.25
CA GLY A 154 3.60 -14.06 0.49
C GLY A 154 3.74 -14.42 -0.99
N TYR A 155 3.32 -13.50 -1.86
CA TYR A 155 3.38 -13.69 -3.32
C TYR A 155 3.62 -12.35 -4.02
N TYR A 156 4.23 -12.39 -5.21
CA TYR A 156 4.35 -11.20 -6.03
C TYR A 156 3.00 -10.89 -6.67
N TYR A 157 2.42 -9.74 -6.33
CA TYR A 157 1.16 -9.27 -6.89
C TYR A 157 1.47 -8.22 -7.99
N PRO A 158 1.27 -8.52 -9.28
CA PRO A 158 1.68 -7.64 -10.37
C PRO A 158 1.17 -6.20 -10.24
N THR A 159 -0.09 -6.04 -9.82
CA THR A 159 -0.70 -4.73 -9.59
C THR A 159 0.05 -3.93 -8.52
N GLN A 160 0.46 -4.60 -7.42
CA GLN A 160 1.20 -3.94 -6.35
C GLN A 160 2.63 -3.59 -6.76
N VAL A 161 3.29 -4.46 -7.55
CA VAL A 161 4.61 -4.18 -8.13
C VAL A 161 4.54 -2.95 -9.04
N ALA A 162 3.53 -2.90 -9.92
CA ALA A 162 3.36 -1.78 -10.83
C ALA A 162 3.00 -0.47 -10.10
N GLN A 163 2.15 -0.52 -9.08
CA GLN A 163 1.86 0.64 -8.22
C GLN A 163 3.11 1.15 -7.49
N PHE A 164 3.98 0.25 -7.02
CA PHE A 164 5.26 0.62 -6.41
C PHE A 164 6.16 1.34 -7.42
N GLY A 165 6.27 0.82 -8.64
CA GLY A 165 6.99 1.49 -9.73
C GLY A 165 6.42 2.88 -10.04
N LEU A 166 5.11 2.99 -10.28
CA LEU A 166 4.46 4.26 -10.63
C LEU A 166 4.54 5.32 -9.51
N ALA A 167 4.48 4.88 -8.25
CA ALA A 167 4.68 5.78 -7.11
C ALA A 167 6.10 6.32 -7.07
N HIS A 168 7.12 5.45 -7.20
CA HIS A 168 8.50 5.91 -7.26
C HIS A 168 8.79 6.78 -8.48
N TYR A 169 8.26 6.43 -9.65
CA TYR A 169 8.36 7.30 -10.83
C TYR A 169 7.80 8.70 -10.56
N SER A 170 6.59 8.78 -9.99
CA SER A 170 5.94 10.07 -9.72
C SER A 170 6.68 10.88 -8.66
N LYS A 171 7.20 10.24 -7.61
CA LYS A 171 8.07 10.88 -6.62
C LYS A 171 9.38 11.38 -7.22
N ASN A 172 9.98 10.64 -8.15
CA ASN A 172 11.19 11.09 -8.85
C ASN A 172 10.98 12.41 -9.62
N LEU A 173 9.76 12.69 -10.07
CA LEU A 173 9.42 13.92 -10.78
C LEU A 173 9.03 15.09 -9.86
N THR A 174 8.72 14.82 -8.59
CA THR A 174 8.07 15.80 -7.70
C THR A 174 8.85 16.07 -6.41
N GLU A 175 9.65 15.12 -5.95
CA GLU A 175 10.56 15.29 -4.81
C GLU A 175 11.89 15.94 -5.25
N PRO A 176 12.61 16.63 -4.34
CA PRO A 176 13.93 17.16 -4.64
C PRO A 176 14.94 16.08 -5.02
N GLU A 177 15.97 16.47 -5.78
CA GLU A 177 17.10 15.60 -6.11
C GLU A 177 17.69 14.95 -4.84
N PRO A 178 17.96 13.63 -4.86
CA PRO A 178 18.42 12.93 -3.67
C PRO A 178 19.84 13.38 -3.31
N ARG A 179 20.08 13.59 -2.02
CA ARG A 179 21.45 13.62 -1.51
C ARG A 179 22.01 12.21 -1.61
N VAL A 180 23.25 12.11 -2.08
CA VAL A 180 23.95 10.83 -2.24
C VAL A 180 25.29 10.92 -1.52
N LYS A 181 25.47 10.06 -0.51
CA LYS A 181 26.75 9.82 0.12
C LYS A 181 27.35 8.55 -0.47
N VAL A 182 28.33 8.71 -1.36
CA VAL A 182 29.16 7.61 -1.84
C VAL A 182 30.07 7.15 -0.70
N LEU A 183 30.08 5.84 -0.45
CA LEU A 183 30.88 5.21 0.61
C LEU A 183 32.06 4.42 0.03
N ASP A 184 31.85 3.72 -1.08
CA ASP A 184 32.91 3.02 -1.84
C ASP A 184 32.48 2.87 -3.30
N ASP A 185 33.14 3.55 -4.23
CA ASP A 185 32.91 3.39 -5.68
C ASP A 185 34.04 2.62 -6.37
N GLY A 186 35.07 2.22 -5.64
CA GLY A 186 36.24 1.53 -6.17
C GLY A 186 37.10 2.34 -7.15
N VAL A 187 36.84 3.65 -7.32
CA VAL A 187 37.54 4.52 -8.27
C VAL A 187 38.04 5.81 -7.60
N THR A 188 37.13 6.60 -7.03
CA THR A 188 37.41 7.93 -6.48
C THR A 188 37.20 8.01 -4.98
N VAL A 189 36.27 7.22 -4.45
CA VAL A 189 35.95 7.11 -3.03
C VAL A 189 36.18 5.67 -2.59
N PHE A 190 37.14 5.49 -1.69
CA PHE A 190 37.47 4.19 -1.13
C PHE A 190 36.92 4.09 0.29
N GLY A 191 36.15 3.03 0.55
CA GLY A 191 35.60 2.75 1.86
C GLY A 191 36.69 2.48 2.89
N GLN A 192 36.52 3.04 4.10
CA GLN A 192 37.40 2.78 5.25
C GLN A 192 37.01 1.45 5.90
N TRP A 193 37.38 0.36 5.23
CA TRP A 193 37.18 -1.00 5.72
C TRP A 193 38.27 -1.40 6.73
N SER A 194 37.93 -2.22 7.71
CA SER A 194 38.88 -2.83 8.65
C SER A 194 39.97 -3.61 7.91
N GLU A 195 41.20 -3.62 8.45
CA GLU A 195 42.31 -4.32 7.79
C GLU A 195 42.04 -5.82 7.64
N ASN A 196 42.18 -6.33 6.42
CA ASN A 196 42.13 -7.75 6.11
C ASN A 196 43.14 -8.05 4.98
N LYS A 197 44.04 -9.00 5.20
CA LYS A 197 45.10 -9.37 4.23
C LYS A 197 44.57 -9.98 2.93
N ARG A 198 43.28 -10.34 2.87
CA ARG A 198 42.62 -10.99 1.72
C ARG A 198 41.60 -10.08 1.03
N THR A 199 41.84 -8.76 1.05
CA THR A 199 41.10 -7.80 0.23
C THR A 199 41.98 -7.22 -0.86
N ALA A 200 41.44 -7.11 -2.07
CA ALA A 200 42.11 -6.50 -3.21
C ALA A 200 41.13 -5.61 -3.98
N ARG A 201 41.65 -4.61 -4.70
CA ARG A 201 40.82 -3.81 -5.63
C ARG A 201 41.12 -4.25 -7.04
N ILE A 202 40.12 -4.83 -7.70
CA ILE A 202 40.24 -5.40 -9.05
C ILE A 202 39.08 -4.86 -9.89
N ALA A 203 39.40 -4.28 -11.04
CA ALA A 203 38.41 -3.78 -12.01
C ALA A 203 37.35 -2.84 -11.39
N LYS A 204 37.78 -1.87 -10.56
CA LYS A 204 36.91 -0.89 -9.87
C LYS A 204 35.95 -1.50 -8.85
N ALA A 205 36.19 -2.73 -8.42
CA ALA A 205 35.46 -3.40 -7.35
C ALA A 205 36.39 -3.76 -6.20
N LEU A 206 35.82 -3.85 -5.00
CA LEU A 206 36.46 -4.46 -3.85
C LEU A 206 36.22 -5.97 -3.90
N ASP A 207 37.29 -6.72 -4.13
CA ASP A 207 37.34 -8.19 -4.02
C ASP A 207 37.71 -8.54 -2.58
N PHE A 208 36.94 -9.41 -1.93
CA PHE A 208 37.14 -9.75 -0.53
C PHE A 208 36.95 -11.25 -0.29
N ASN A 209 37.72 -11.77 0.67
CA ASN A 209 37.52 -13.10 1.21
C ASN A 209 37.74 -13.08 2.74
N THR A 210 36.66 -13.34 3.48
CA THR A 210 36.60 -13.34 4.95
C THR A 210 36.26 -14.72 5.53
N THR A 211 36.29 -15.78 4.70
CA THR A 211 35.99 -17.17 5.14
C THR A 211 36.93 -17.66 6.23
N GLU A 212 38.19 -17.24 6.19
CA GLU A 212 39.21 -17.53 7.20
C GLU A 212 39.71 -16.21 7.81
N GLY A 213 38.92 -15.62 8.71
CA GLY A 213 39.28 -14.37 9.38
C GLY A 213 38.08 -13.61 9.94
N PRO A 214 38.30 -12.38 10.46
CA PRO A 214 37.22 -11.51 10.88
C PRO A 214 36.43 -10.97 9.68
N SER A 215 35.15 -10.64 9.92
CA SER A 215 34.31 -9.92 8.96
C SER A 215 34.94 -8.60 8.54
N LEU A 216 34.70 -8.17 7.31
CA LEU A 216 35.13 -6.86 6.84
C LEU A 216 34.13 -5.80 7.29
N THR A 217 34.55 -4.85 8.12
CA THR A 217 33.66 -3.85 8.73
C THR A 217 34.05 -2.44 8.33
N MET A 218 33.07 -1.64 7.90
CA MET A 218 33.16 -0.19 7.77
C MET A 218 32.36 0.46 8.89
N SER A 219 33.04 1.21 9.76
CA SER A 219 32.38 1.99 10.82
C SER A 219 31.83 3.30 10.26
N LEU A 220 30.62 3.67 10.67
CA LEU A 220 29.88 4.83 10.18
C LEU A 220 29.18 5.55 11.33
N GLU A 221 28.84 6.82 11.11
CA GLU A 221 27.97 7.62 11.98
C GLU A 221 27.00 8.43 11.12
N HIS A 222 26.33 7.74 10.19
CA HIS A 222 25.55 8.38 9.14
C HIS A 222 24.08 8.55 9.50
N VAL A 223 23.49 9.72 9.21
CA VAL A 223 22.10 10.09 9.51
C VAL A 223 21.40 10.63 8.27
N LEU A 224 20.06 10.66 8.32
CA LEU A 224 19.15 11.25 7.33
C LEU A 224 18.99 10.48 6.01
N ASP A 225 20.07 9.88 5.48
CA ASP A 225 20.02 9.18 4.19
C ASP A 225 20.05 7.65 4.43
N PHE A 226 18.92 6.98 4.17
CA PHE A 226 18.67 5.58 4.55
C PHE A 226 18.33 4.67 3.36
N VAL A 227 18.50 5.15 2.13
CA VAL A 227 18.34 4.33 0.93
C VAL A 227 19.72 3.85 0.48
N LEU A 228 20.02 2.60 0.78
CA LEU A 228 21.22 1.89 0.34
C LEU A 228 21.13 1.56 -1.14
N SER A 229 22.25 1.73 -1.86
CA SER A 229 22.48 1.17 -3.19
C SER A 229 23.87 0.55 -3.21
N VAL A 230 23.98 -0.70 -3.66
CA VAL A 230 25.26 -1.40 -3.82
C VAL A 230 25.17 -2.48 -4.90
N GLU A 231 26.24 -2.68 -5.65
CA GLU A 231 26.41 -3.82 -6.54
C GLU A 231 27.19 -4.92 -5.82
N LEU A 232 26.66 -6.14 -5.83
CA LEU A 232 27.21 -7.28 -5.12
C LEU A 232 27.31 -8.50 -6.04
N MET A 233 28.43 -9.21 -5.91
CA MET A 233 28.63 -10.56 -6.45
C MET A 233 29.13 -11.44 -5.31
N LEU A 234 28.20 -12.06 -4.59
CA LEU A 234 28.49 -12.87 -3.40
C LEU A 234 28.48 -14.37 -3.74
N ARG A 235 29.33 -15.15 -3.07
CA ARG A 235 29.34 -16.62 -3.21
C ARG A 235 28.39 -17.28 -2.22
N SER A 236 27.45 -18.06 -2.74
CA SER A 236 26.47 -18.78 -1.90
C SER A 236 27.10 -19.94 -1.11
N SER A 237 28.13 -20.57 -1.67
CA SER A 237 28.89 -21.68 -1.05
C SER A 237 29.58 -21.27 0.25
N ASP A 238 30.00 -20.00 0.34
CA ASP A 238 30.67 -19.43 1.50
C ASP A 238 29.69 -18.81 2.51
N ASN A 239 28.38 -19.02 2.32
CA ASN A 239 27.31 -18.39 3.10
C ASN A 239 27.45 -16.87 3.23
N SER A 240 27.90 -16.22 2.15
CA SER A 240 28.25 -14.81 2.15
C SER A 240 27.07 -13.91 2.53
N SER A 241 27.37 -12.83 3.25
CA SER A 241 26.37 -11.89 3.76
C SER A 241 26.86 -10.44 3.66
N PHE A 242 25.92 -9.53 3.44
CA PHE A 242 26.12 -8.10 3.53
C PHE A 242 25.17 -7.56 4.59
N THR A 243 25.69 -6.93 5.63
CA THR A 243 24.89 -6.53 6.81
C THR A 243 25.02 -5.05 7.08
N VAL A 244 23.90 -4.37 7.31
CA VAL A 244 23.84 -2.96 7.69
C VAL A 244 23.28 -2.83 9.09
N VAL A 245 24.00 -2.13 9.98
CA VAL A 245 23.59 -1.93 11.37
C VAL A 245 22.98 -0.55 11.55
N LEU A 246 21.72 -0.52 12.00
CA LEU A 246 20.99 0.67 12.38
C LEU A 246 21.00 0.84 13.91
N GLN A 247 21.09 2.07 14.40
CA GLN A 247 20.91 2.38 15.82
C GLN A 247 19.87 3.46 16.03
N ASN A 248 18.95 3.24 16.98
CA ASN A 248 18.09 4.29 17.49
C ASN A 248 18.91 5.25 18.36
N ARG A 249 18.93 6.53 18.00
CA ARG A 249 19.79 7.57 18.61
C ARG A 249 19.37 7.89 20.05
N GLU A 250 18.08 7.75 20.37
CA GLU A 250 17.51 8.01 21.70
C GLU A 250 17.65 6.77 22.60
N LYS A 251 17.12 5.62 22.15
CA LYS A 251 17.08 4.38 22.93
C LYS A 251 18.39 3.59 22.95
N LYS A 252 19.34 3.96 22.09
CA LYS A 252 20.62 3.25 21.84
C LYS A 252 20.49 1.80 21.35
N GLU A 253 19.28 1.31 21.14
CA GLU A 253 18.95 0.02 20.55
C GLU A 253 19.55 -0.14 19.15
N ARG A 254 20.20 -1.27 18.88
CA ARG A 254 20.81 -1.60 17.59
C ARG A 254 20.01 -2.68 16.87
N TRP A 255 20.01 -2.63 15.54
CA TRP A 255 19.32 -3.58 14.67
C TRP A 255 20.23 -3.91 13.49
N SER A 256 20.39 -5.20 13.21
CA SER A 256 21.20 -5.69 12.10
C SER A 256 20.30 -6.16 10.96
N LEU A 257 20.46 -5.54 9.80
CA LEU A 257 19.77 -5.93 8.57
C LEU A 257 20.72 -6.76 7.72
N HIS A 258 20.51 -8.08 7.72
CA HIS A 258 21.33 -9.08 7.03
C HIS A 258 20.76 -9.36 5.65
N TYR A 259 21.56 -9.13 4.61
CA TYR A 259 21.25 -9.49 3.23
C TYR A 259 22.12 -10.69 2.85
N SER A 260 21.55 -11.90 2.88
CA SER A 260 22.29 -13.16 2.76
C SER A 260 21.71 -14.09 1.69
N CYS A 261 22.58 -14.88 1.06
CA CYS A 261 22.24 -15.83 -0.01
C CYS A 261 21.25 -16.91 0.46
N ASN A 262 21.43 -17.40 1.69
CA ASN A 262 20.71 -18.56 2.23
C ASN A 262 19.56 -18.17 3.17
N ALA A 263 19.28 -16.87 3.32
CA ALA A 263 18.17 -16.39 4.14
C ALA A 263 16.80 -16.77 3.52
N PRO A 264 15.74 -16.89 4.33
CA PRO A 264 14.37 -16.86 3.82
C PRO A 264 14.03 -15.46 3.27
N LEU A 265 12.91 -15.33 2.55
CA LEU A 265 12.46 -14.07 1.96
C LEU A 265 12.53 -12.89 2.95
N ILE A 266 11.99 -13.11 4.14
CA ILE A 266 12.17 -12.26 5.32
C ILE A 266 12.07 -13.14 6.56
N TYR A 267 12.94 -12.91 7.52
CA TYR A 267 12.86 -13.49 8.86
C TYR A 267 13.39 -12.48 9.86
N SER A 268 12.77 -12.39 11.03
CA SER A 268 13.30 -11.52 12.08
C SER A 268 13.14 -12.17 13.44
N LYS A 269 14.23 -12.09 14.21
CA LYS A 269 14.31 -12.59 15.58
C LYS A 269 15.23 -11.66 16.36
N ASP A 270 14.88 -11.38 17.60
CA ASP A 270 15.63 -10.48 18.48
C ASP A 270 15.91 -9.12 17.80
N GLN A 271 17.18 -8.76 17.58
CA GLN A 271 17.60 -7.51 16.92
C GLN A 271 18.10 -7.73 15.48
N ASP A 272 17.82 -8.90 14.91
CA ASP A 272 18.27 -9.28 13.58
C ASP A 272 17.09 -9.41 12.62
N VAL A 273 17.27 -8.85 11.42
CA VAL A 273 16.33 -8.97 10.30
C VAL A 273 17.10 -9.52 9.11
N TYR A 274 16.67 -10.66 8.59
CA TYR A 274 17.29 -11.36 7.48
C TYR A 274 16.44 -11.21 6.23
N HIS A 275 17.10 -10.93 5.11
CA HIS A 275 16.52 -10.81 3.79
C HIS A 275 17.30 -11.65 2.80
N LYS A 276 16.58 -12.43 1.98
CA LYS A 276 17.17 -13.22 0.90
C LYS A 276 17.62 -12.34 -0.26
N ILE A 277 18.89 -12.44 -0.64
CA ILE A 277 19.43 -11.89 -1.89
C ILE A 277 19.80 -13.01 -2.87
N GLN A 278 19.88 -12.67 -4.15
CA GLN A 278 20.30 -13.59 -5.19
C GLN A 278 21.83 -13.63 -5.25
N CYS A 279 22.41 -14.80 -5.05
CA CYS A 279 23.84 -15.03 -5.15
C CYS A 279 24.09 -16.03 -6.28
N GLU A 280 24.46 -15.52 -7.44
CA GLU A 280 24.87 -16.33 -8.59
C GLU A 280 26.37 -16.11 -8.81
N GLU A 281 27.12 -17.20 -8.93
CA GLU A 281 28.55 -17.11 -9.21
C GLU A 281 28.79 -16.33 -10.50
N SER A 282 29.74 -15.41 -10.46
CA SER A 282 30.15 -14.57 -11.61
C SER A 282 29.10 -13.58 -12.14
N LYS A 283 27.98 -13.37 -11.43
CA LYS A 283 26.96 -12.38 -11.83
C LYS A 283 26.77 -11.29 -10.80
N TRP A 284 26.81 -10.05 -11.26
CA TRP A 284 26.49 -8.89 -10.44
C TRP A 284 24.98 -8.80 -10.18
N SER A 285 24.63 -8.48 -8.95
CA SER A 285 23.28 -8.11 -8.53
C SER A 285 23.31 -6.70 -7.98
N ILE A 286 22.23 -5.94 -8.20
CA ILE A 286 22.06 -4.62 -7.61
C ILE A 286 21.11 -4.71 -6.43
N LEU A 287 21.54 -4.18 -5.29
CA LEU A 287 20.77 -4.16 -4.05
C LEU A 287 20.40 -2.72 -3.71
N VAL A 288 19.12 -2.36 -3.87
CA VAL A 288 18.58 -1.04 -3.52
C VAL A 288 17.55 -1.17 -2.41
N ARG A 289 17.85 -0.64 -1.22
CA ARG A 289 17.06 -0.88 0.02
C ARG A 289 16.74 0.41 0.75
N ASP A 290 15.48 0.65 1.09
CA ASP A 290 15.13 1.59 2.17
C ASP A 290 15.28 0.84 3.50
N LEU A 291 16.34 1.15 4.24
CA LEU A 291 16.73 0.45 5.46
C LEU A 291 15.67 0.58 6.56
N LEU A 292 14.91 1.68 6.59
CA LEU A 292 13.85 1.86 7.58
C LEU A 292 12.58 1.10 7.21
N VAL A 293 12.29 0.96 5.92
CA VAL A 293 11.24 0.05 5.45
C VAL A 293 11.58 -1.38 5.84
N ASP A 294 12.81 -1.82 5.57
CA ASP A 294 13.27 -3.18 5.91
C ASP A 294 13.17 -3.45 7.41
N LEU A 295 13.67 -2.53 8.24
CA LEU A 295 13.51 -2.61 9.70
C LEU A 295 12.04 -2.65 10.11
N GLN A 296 11.20 -1.77 9.58
CA GLN A 296 9.77 -1.75 9.91
C GLN A 296 9.06 -3.07 9.54
N LYS A 297 9.44 -3.70 8.43
CA LYS A 297 8.89 -5.00 8.02
C LYS A 297 9.42 -6.14 8.88
N GLY A 298 10.69 -6.11 9.29
CA GLY A 298 11.23 -7.04 10.29
C GLY A 298 10.52 -6.94 11.65
N LEU A 299 10.29 -5.73 12.14
CA LEU A 299 9.51 -5.49 13.36
C LEU A 299 8.07 -6.01 13.23
N SER A 300 7.43 -5.77 12.08
CA SER A 300 6.08 -6.27 11.81
C SER A 300 6.01 -7.80 11.79
N PHE A 301 7.07 -8.46 11.28
CA PHE A 301 7.19 -9.92 11.31
C PHE A 301 7.21 -10.47 12.75
N GLN A 302 7.88 -9.76 13.68
CA GLN A 302 7.89 -10.10 15.11
C GLN A 302 6.58 -9.73 15.85
N GLY A 303 5.54 -9.26 15.15
CA GLY A 303 4.28 -8.82 15.78
C GLY A 303 4.39 -7.50 16.54
N LYS A 304 5.48 -6.73 16.37
CA LYS A 304 5.67 -5.43 17.05
C LYS A 304 4.74 -4.36 16.45
N PRO A 305 4.38 -3.31 17.22
CA PRO A 305 3.47 -2.27 16.76
C PRO A 305 3.97 -1.60 15.49
N LYS A 306 3.08 -1.47 14.48
CA LYS A 306 3.37 -0.90 13.16
C LYS A 306 3.44 0.63 13.19
N LYS A 307 4.24 1.21 14.08
CA LYS A 307 4.48 2.66 14.09
C LYS A 307 5.49 3.03 13.01
N LYS A 308 5.22 4.10 12.26
CA LYS A 308 6.14 4.64 11.26
C LYS A 308 7.44 5.06 11.95
N LEU A 309 8.56 4.56 11.46
CA LEU A 309 9.88 4.93 11.98
C LEU A 309 10.24 6.35 11.52
N LEU A 310 10.68 7.19 12.46
CA LEU A 310 11.11 8.55 12.18
C LEU A 310 12.59 8.56 11.80
N ARG A 311 12.91 9.00 10.58
CA ARG A 311 14.28 9.09 10.03
C ARG A 311 15.26 9.79 10.99
N SER A 312 14.84 10.88 11.64
CA SER A 312 15.66 11.65 12.59
C SER A 312 16.12 10.87 13.82
N LYS A 313 15.43 9.78 14.17
CA LYS A 313 15.71 8.95 15.35
C LYS A 313 16.69 7.82 15.10
N TYR A 314 17.13 7.60 13.87
CA TYR A 314 18.03 6.50 13.52
C TYR A 314 19.36 7.01 12.95
N LYS A 315 20.37 6.14 12.95
CA LYS A 315 21.64 6.30 12.23
C LYS A 315 22.15 4.94 11.74
N VAL A 316 22.94 4.93 10.67
CA VAL A 316 23.72 3.77 10.23
C VAL A 316 25.06 3.79 10.96
N THR A 317 25.36 2.74 11.73
CA THR A 317 26.58 2.68 12.56
C THR A 317 27.69 1.83 11.95
N SER A 318 27.33 0.84 11.14
CA SER A 318 28.34 0.03 10.45
C SER A 318 27.75 -0.73 9.27
N ILE A 319 28.63 -1.10 8.34
CA ILE A 319 28.37 -2.06 7.29
C ILE A 319 29.38 -3.20 7.46
N ASN A 320 28.91 -4.43 7.49
CA ASN A 320 29.72 -5.63 7.67
C ASN A 320 29.56 -6.56 6.47
N ILE A 321 30.65 -7.21 6.08
CA ILE A 321 30.66 -8.18 4.99
C ILE A 321 31.32 -9.47 5.49
N GLU A 322 30.65 -10.59 5.23
CA GLU A 322 31.11 -11.94 5.57
C GLU A 322 31.08 -12.85 4.34
N GLY A 323 31.89 -13.90 4.35
CA GLY A 323 32.09 -14.82 3.22
C GLY A 323 33.05 -14.26 2.17
N SER A 324 32.78 -14.50 0.89
CA SER A 324 33.63 -14.04 -0.22
C SER A 324 32.82 -13.52 -1.40
N GLY A 325 33.41 -12.57 -2.14
CA GLY A 325 32.74 -11.95 -3.26
C GLY A 325 33.35 -10.64 -3.69
N LYS A 326 32.55 -9.87 -4.44
CA LYS A 326 32.91 -8.53 -4.92
C LYS A 326 31.82 -7.53 -4.58
N LEU A 327 32.25 -6.30 -4.32
CA LEU A 327 31.39 -5.15 -4.03
C LEU A 327 31.79 -3.95 -4.91
N ALA A 328 30.81 -3.24 -5.44
CA ALA A 328 31.02 -1.98 -6.16
C ALA A 328 29.89 -0.97 -5.88
N ASN A 329 30.16 0.32 -6.12
CA ASN A 329 29.16 1.40 -6.13
C ASN A 329 28.30 1.51 -4.86
N LEU A 330 28.89 1.33 -3.68
CA LEU A 330 28.22 1.42 -2.39
C LEU A 330 27.93 2.88 -2.02
N SER A 331 26.66 3.17 -1.74
CA SER A 331 26.21 4.51 -1.32
C SER A 331 24.96 4.47 -0.45
N LEU A 332 24.75 5.55 0.30
CA LEU A 332 23.51 5.88 0.99
C LEU A 332 22.89 7.13 0.36
N SER A 333 21.57 7.19 0.27
CA SER A 333 20.87 8.30 -0.38
C SER A 333 19.54 8.61 0.31
N THR A 334 19.03 9.85 0.14
CA THR A 334 17.70 10.21 0.65
C THR A 334 16.62 9.36 -0.02
N SER A 335 16.76 9.15 -1.32
CA SER A 335 15.91 8.30 -2.15
C SER A 335 16.69 7.73 -3.35
N ARG A 336 16.17 6.65 -3.96
CA ARG A 336 16.64 6.06 -5.23
C ARG A 336 15.46 5.71 -6.12
N HIS A 337 14.54 6.64 -6.26
CA HIS A 337 13.24 6.42 -6.88
C HIS A 337 13.32 5.86 -8.31
N LEU A 338 14.17 6.45 -9.16
CA LEU A 338 14.33 5.96 -10.54
C LEU A 338 14.85 4.50 -10.59
N GLN A 339 15.76 4.12 -9.70
CA GLN A 339 16.24 2.73 -9.64
C GLN A 339 15.13 1.78 -9.17
N GLN A 340 14.38 2.15 -8.13
CA GLN A 340 13.24 1.36 -7.65
C GLN A 340 12.13 1.22 -8.72
N PHE A 341 11.91 2.27 -9.51
CA PHE A 341 11.04 2.21 -10.67
C PHE A 341 11.52 1.20 -11.72
N TYR A 342 12.81 1.23 -12.08
CA TYR A 342 13.37 0.27 -13.04
C TYR A 342 13.35 -1.18 -12.53
N LEU A 343 13.56 -1.40 -11.23
CA LEU A 343 13.41 -2.74 -10.63
C LEU A 343 11.99 -3.28 -10.84
N ALA A 344 10.95 -2.44 -10.68
CA ALA A 344 9.57 -2.82 -10.98
C ALA A 344 9.34 -3.06 -12.49
N ALA A 345 9.90 -2.23 -13.36
CA ALA A 345 9.78 -2.39 -14.82
C ALA A 345 10.47 -3.68 -15.30
N ASP A 346 11.69 -3.95 -14.84
CA ASP A 346 12.45 -5.16 -15.16
C ASP A 346 11.77 -6.42 -14.62
N TRP A 347 11.15 -6.32 -13.43
CA TRP A 347 10.34 -7.41 -12.89
C TRP A 347 9.15 -7.72 -13.80
N LEU A 348 8.41 -6.70 -14.26
CA LEU A 348 7.29 -6.88 -15.19
C LEU A 348 7.71 -7.52 -16.51
N VAL A 349 8.84 -7.12 -17.10
CA VAL A 349 9.36 -7.74 -18.32
C VAL A 349 9.68 -9.23 -18.11
N ARG A 350 10.33 -9.57 -17.00
CA ARG A 350 10.75 -10.95 -16.71
C ARG A 350 9.58 -11.87 -16.37
N HIS A 351 8.53 -11.34 -15.75
CA HIS A 351 7.38 -12.12 -15.25
C HIS A 351 6.13 -12.03 -16.13
N GLN A 352 6.22 -11.42 -17.31
CA GLN A 352 5.15 -11.45 -18.30
C GLN A 352 5.11 -12.80 -19.00
N ASP A 353 3.93 -13.42 -19.08
CA ASP A 353 3.74 -14.60 -19.91
C ASP A 353 3.78 -14.22 -21.40
N ARG A 354 4.69 -14.84 -22.16
CA ARG A 354 4.93 -14.46 -23.57
C ARG A 354 3.80 -14.84 -24.52
N ASN A 355 2.96 -15.81 -24.14
CA ASN A 355 1.87 -16.30 -24.97
C ASN A 355 0.64 -15.40 -24.82
N THR A 356 0.18 -15.24 -23.58
CA THR A 356 -0.99 -14.45 -23.21
C THR A 356 -0.72 -12.95 -23.12
N GLY A 357 0.53 -12.53 -22.92
CA GLY A 357 0.90 -11.14 -22.60
C GLY A 357 0.51 -10.69 -21.19
N GLY A 358 -0.05 -11.60 -20.38
CA GLY A 358 -0.58 -11.31 -19.05
C GLY A 358 0.45 -11.44 -17.93
N TRP A 359 0.19 -10.77 -16.82
CA TRP A 359 0.84 -11.05 -15.53
C TRP A 359 -0.12 -11.85 -14.64
N HIS A 360 0.11 -13.16 -14.57
CA HIS A 360 -0.72 -14.08 -13.79
C HIS A 360 -0.62 -13.81 -12.29
N ASN A 361 -1.78 -13.80 -11.62
CA ASN A 361 -1.84 -13.84 -10.18
C ASN A 361 -1.68 -15.29 -9.71
N THR A 362 -0.61 -15.60 -8.99
CA THR A 362 -0.25 -16.98 -8.60
C THR A 362 -1.04 -17.54 -7.42
N VAL A 363 -2.02 -16.78 -6.91
CA VAL A 363 -2.79 -17.15 -5.72
C VAL A 363 -4.29 -17.16 -6.01
N ARG A 364 -5.02 -18.00 -5.26
CA ARG A 364 -6.48 -18.02 -5.31
C ARG A 364 -7.02 -16.72 -4.72
N ARG A 365 -8.03 -16.14 -5.37
CA ARG A 365 -8.84 -15.07 -4.78
C ARG A 365 -10.26 -15.58 -4.56
N LYS A 366 -10.70 -15.57 -3.30
CA LYS A 366 -12.06 -15.94 -2.95
C LYS A 366 -13.05 -14.98 -3.63
N GLY A 367 -14.02 -15.54 -4.34
CA GLY A 367 -15.11 -14.77 -4.94
C GLY A 367 -15.99 -14.16 -3.85
N PRO A 368 -16.63 -13.00 -4.11
CA PRO A 368 -17.78 -12.57 -3.32
C PRO A 368 -18.81 -13.69 -3.16
N HIS A 369 -19.63 -13.63 -2.11
CA HIS A 369 -20.75 -14.57 -1.98
C HIS A 369 -21.63 -14.52 -3.24
N GLY A 370 -21.92 -15.69 -3.83
CA GLY A 370 -22.63 -15.82 -5.11
C GLY A 370 -21.74 -15.81 -6.37
N MET A 371 -20.42 -15.60 -6.25
CA MET A 371 -19.46 -15.64 -7.35
C MET A 371 -18.43 -16.75 -7.16
N LYS A 372 -17.95 -17.32 -8.27
CA LYS A 372 -16.88 -18.34 -8.24
C LYS A 372 -15.55 -17.75 -7.76
N ASP A 373 -14.78 -18.59 -7.07
CA ASP A 373 -13.39 -18.30 -6.74
C ASP A 373 -12.53 -18.20 -8.01
N LEU A 374 -11.62 -17.24 -8.02
CA LEU A 374 -10.59 -17.14 -9.05
C LEU A 374 -9.42 -18.04 -8.67
N GLN A 375 -9.20 -19.09 -9.45
CA GLN A 375 -8.07 -20.01 -9.27
C GLN A 375 -6.75 -19.36 -9.70
N PRO A 376 -5.60 -19.75 -9.11
CA PRO A 376 -4.28 -19.27 -9.52
C PRO A 376 -4.10 -19.28 -11.05
N GLY A 377 -3.51 -18.22 -11.59
CA GLY A 377 -3.39 -17.97 -13.03
C GLY A 377 -4.29 -16.85 -13.56
N TRP A 378 -5.26 -16.37 -12.77
CA TRP A 378 -6.17 -15.32 -13.19
C TRP A 378 -5.46 -13.99 -13.49
N LEU A 379 -5.96 -13.26 -14.49
CA LEU A 379 -5.47 -11.94 -14.91
C LEU A 379 -6.34 -10.81 -14.37
N SER A 380 -5.81 -9.60 -14.33
CA SER A 380 -6.53 -8.41 -13.87
C SER A 380 -6.36 -7.28 -14.88
N ALA A 381 -7.46 -6.69 -15.37
CA ALA A 381 -7.38 -5.53 -16.26
C ALA A 381 -6.65 -4.35 -15.60
N MET A 382 -6.86 -4.16 -14.29
CA MET A 382 -6.13 -3.16 -13.49
C MET A 382 -4.64 -3.46 -13.41
N GLY A 383 -4.27 -4.73 -13.22
CA GLY A 383 -2.88 -5.17 -13.21
C GLY A 383 -2.21 -4.95 -14.57
N GLN A 384 -2.90 -5.31 -15.65
CA GLN A 384 -2.42 -5.05 -17.01
C GLN A 384 -2.25 -3.55 -17.27
N GLY A 385 -3.25 -2.73 -16.93
CA GLY A 385 -3.21 -1.28 -17.11
C GLY A 385 -2.05 -0.61 -16.38
N HIS A 386 -1.83 -0.94 -15.10
CA HIS A 386 -0.65 -0.41 -14.39
C HIS A 386 0.66 -0.90 -15.00
N GLY A 387 0.73 -2.17 -15.42
CA GLY A 387 1.91 -2.71 -16.09
C GLY A 387 2.23 -1.96 -17.38
N MET A 388 1.21 -1.67 -18.20
CA MET A 388 1.33 -0.81 -19.38
C MET A 388 1.91 0.56 -19.04
N SER A 389 1.35 1.23 -18.03
CA SER A 389 1.80 2.55 -17.60
C SER A 389 3.24 2.59 -17.10
N VAL A 390 3.70 1.53 -16.41
CA VAL A 390 5.11 1.39 -15.99
C VAL A 390 6.01 1.23 -17.20
N LEU A 391 5.69 0.27 -18.09
CA LEU A 391 6.53 -0.05 -19.24
C LEU A 391 6.56 1.09 -20.26
N ALA A 392 5.46 1.82 -20.42
CA ALA A 392 5.38 3.02 -21.25
C ALA A 392 6.38 4.08 -20.77
N ARG A 393 6.36 4.40 -19.48
CA ARG A 393 7.30 5.34 -18.85
C ARG A 393 8.74 4.85 -18.94
N ALA A 394 8.98 3.55 -18.70
CA ALA A 394 10.30 2.96 -18.75
C ALA A 394 10.90 3.02 -20.17
N TYR A 395 10.09 2.77 -21.20
CA TYR A 395 10.48 2.95 -22.59
C TYR A 395 10.72 4.43 -22.92
N HIS A 396 9.82 5.33 -22.51
CA HIS A 396 9.98 6.76 -22.79
C HIS A 396 11.32 7.31 -22.27
N LEU A 397 11.73 6.91 -21.06
CA LEU A 397 13.00 7.32 -20.45
C LEU A 397 14.22 6.63 -21.06
N SER A 398 14.20 5.30 -21.17
CA SER A 398 15.41 4.53 -21.48
C SER A 398 15.59 4.20 -22.97
N LYS A 399 14.53 4.29 -23.76
CA LYS A 399 14.44 3.80 -25.15
C LYS A 399 14.76 2.31 -25.33
N ARG A 400 14.79 1.53 -24.25
CA ARG A 400 15.06 0.08 -24.27
C ARG A 400 13.89 -0.70 -24.86
N LYS A 401 14.15 -1.46 -25.93
CA LYS A 401 13.12 -2.11 -26.76
C LYS A 401 12.36 -3.22 -26.02
N GLU A 402 12.94 -3.82 -25.00
CA GLU A 402 12.28 -4.85 -24.18
C GLU A 402 11.03 -4.30 -23.47
N TYR A 403 11.06 -3.05 -23.02
CA TYR A 403 9.90 -2.41 -22.40
C TYR A 403 8.79 -2.17 -23.40
N LEU A 404 9.13 -1.67 -24.58
CA LEU A 404 8.16 -1.48 -25.66
C LEU A 404 7.51 -2.82 -26.04
N LYS A 405 8.30 -3.88 -26.21
CA LYS A 405 7.79 -5.21 -26.57
C LYS A 405 6.84 -5.75 -25.50
N ALA A 406 7.22 -5.67 -24.22
CA ALA A 406 6.38 -6.13 -23.13
C ALA A 406 5.08 -5.31 -23.01
N ALA A 407 5.17 -4.00 -23.20
CA ALA A 407 4.03 -3.09 -23.17
C ALA A 407 3.00 -3.46 -24.26
N LEU A 408 3.45 -3.67 -25.49
CA LEU A 408 2.58 -4.05 -26.61
C LEU A 408 1.95 -5.44 -26.44
N LEU A 409 2.68 -6.41 -25.86
CA LEU A 409 2.12 -7.74 -25.58
C LEU A 409 1.00 -7.70 -24.54
N SER A 410 1.05 -6.74 -23.61
CA SER A 410 0.12 -6.68 -22.48
C SER A 410 -1.34 -6.38 -22.83
N ILE A 411 -1.64 -6.01 -24.07
CA ILE A 411 -2.99 -5.75 -24.57
C ILE A 411 -3.78 -7.03 -24.85
N ARG A 412 -3.10 -8.15 -25.13
CA ARG A 412 -3.73 -9.41 -25.57
C ARG A 412 -4.87 -9.90 -24.67
N PRO A 413 -4.78 -9.83 -23.33
CA PRO A 413 -5.87 -10.28 -22.46
C PRO A 413 -7.19 -9.51 -22.64
N PHE A 414 -7.15 -8.29 -23.16
CA PHE A 414 -8.34 -7.44 -23.34
C PHE A 414 -9.26 -7.91 -24.48
N TYR A 415 -8.74 -8.73 -25.40
CA TYR A 415 -9.52 -9.31 -26.50
C TYR A 415 -10.21 -10.62 -26.12
N LEU A 416 -9.83 -11.22 -25.00
CA LEU A 416 -10.32 -12.54 -24.59
C LEU A 416 -11.37 -12.41 -23.48
N PRO A 417 -12.52 -13.12 -23.59
CA PRO A 417 -13.48 -13.22 -22.50
C PRO A 417 -12.85 -13.75 -21.20
N SER A 418 -13.37 -13.31 -20.06
CA SER A 418 -12.97 -13.75 -18.72
C SER A 418 -13.00 -15.28 -18.57
N VAL A 419 -14.00 -15.94 -19.18
CA VAL A 419 -14.15 -17.41 -19.17
C VAL A 419 -13.11 -18.15 -20.01
N GLN A 420 -12.38 -17.45 -20.88
CA GLN A 420 -11.31 -17.97 -21.73
C GLN A 420 -9.92 -17.52 -21.26
N GLY A 421 -9.81 -17.05 -20.01
CA GLY A 421 -8.54 -16.61 -19.42
C GLY A 421 -8.13 -15.18 -19.76
N GLY A 422 -9.00 -14.40 -20.40
CA GLY A 422 -8.79 -12.96 -20.60
C GLY A 422 -9.39 -12.10 -19.50
N VAL A 423 -9.63 -10.83 -19.82
CA VAL A 423 -10.23 -9.86 -18.89
C VAL A 423 -11.50 -9.19 -19.44
N LEU A 424 -11.98 -9.58 -20.61
CA LEU A 424 -13.19 -9.00 -21.21
C LEU A 424 -14.46 -9.60 -20.58
N ALA A 425 -15.40 -8.73 -20.24
CA ALA A 425 -16.78 -9.04 -19.89
C ALA A 425 -17.74 -8.21 -20.76
N LEU A 426 -19.01 -8.62 -20.82
CA LEU A 426 -20.07 -7.91 -21.51
C LEU A 426 -21.23 -7.67 -20.54
N LEU A 427 -21.49 -6.42 -20.17
CA LEU A 427 -22.70 -6.09 -19.43
C LEU A 427 -23.91 -6.13 -20.39
N MET A 428 -24.97 -6.81 -19.97
CA MET A 428 -26.18 -7.07 -20.78
C MET A 428 -25.89 -7.69 -22.15
N GLY A 429 -24.77 -8.42 -22.28
CA GLY A 429 -24.35 -9.04 -23.54
C GLY A 429 -23.84 -8.07 -24.62
N VAL A 430 -23.79 -6.76 -24.35
CA VAL A 430 -23.49 -5.75 -25.40
C VAL A 430 -22.46 -4.69 -25.02
N LEU A 431 -22.28 -4.37 -23.74
CA LEU A 431 -21.36 -3.31 -23.31
C LEU A 431 -20.03 -3.91 -22.80
N PRO A 432 -18.91 -3.75 -23.53
CA PRO A 432 -17.60 -4.23 -23.15
C PRO A 432 -17.10 -3.66 -21.82
N TRP A 433 -16.52 -4.53 -21.01
CA TRP A 433 -15.89 -4.15 -19.75
C TRP A 433 -14.60 -4.93 -19.52
N TYR A 434 -13.57 -4.28 -18.99
CA TYR A 434 -12.30 -4.92 -18.66
C TYR A 434 -12.24 -5.17 -17.15
N GLU A 435 -12.36 -6.43 -16.75
CA GLU A 435 -12.55 -6.85 -15.36
C GLU A 435 -11.25 -6.70 -14.54
N GLU A 436 -11.33 -5.96 -13.42
CA GLU A 436 -10.29 -6.02 -12.36
C GLU A 436 -10.15 -7.46 -11.84
N TYR A 437 -11.29 -8.14 -11.70
CA TYR A 437 -11.40 -9.52 -11.25
C TYR A 437 -12.32 -10.25 -12.23
N PRO A 438 -11.80 -11.15 -13.09
CA PRO A 438 -12.58 -11.84 -14.12
C PRO A 438 -13.49 -12.93 -13.51
N THR A 439 -14.42 -12.53 -12.64
CA THR A 439 -15.31 -13.42 -11.89
C THR A 439 -16.43 -13.99 -12.76
N GLN A 440 -17.10 -15.02 -12.24
CA GLN A 440 -18.32 -15.58 -12.82
C GLN A 440 -19.41 -15.63 -11.73
N PRO A 441 -20.54 -14.91 -11.89
CA PRO A 441 -20.77 -13.88 -12.91
C PRO A 441 -19.79 -12.70 -12.81
N SER A 442 -19.72 -11.87 -13.86
CA SER A 442 -18.84 -10.70 -13.93
C SER A 442 -19.14 -9.69 -12.83
N SER A 443 -18.11 -8.99 -12.34
CA SER A 443 -18.20 -8.11 -11.18
C SER A 443 -18.33 -6.64 -11.55
N PHE A 444 -17.74 -6.22 -12.67
CA PHE A 444 -17.77 -4.83 -13.17
C PHE A 444 -17.22 -3.80 -12.17
N VAL A 445 -16.05 -4.07 -11.56
CA VAL A 445 -15.40 -3.13 -10.63
C VAL A 445 -14.95 -1.86 -11.36
N LEU A 446 -15.39 -0.69 -10.87
CA LEU A 446 -15.17 0.61 -11.53
C LEU A 446 -13.70 1.03 -11.56
N ASN A 447 -13.06 1.10 -10.39
CA ASN A 447 -11.70 1.65 -10.29
C ASN A 447 -10.69 0.88 -11.17
N GLY A 448 -10.75 -0.45 -11.18
CA GLY A 448 -9.82 -1.27 -11.94
C GLY A 448 -10.05 -1.18 -13.45
N PHE A 449 -11.30 -1.04 -13.87
CA PHE A 449 -11.62 -0.75 -15.27
C PHE A 449 -11.03 0.57 -15.72
N VAL A 450 -11.22 1.65 -14.97
CA VAL A 450 -10.68 2.96 -15.34
C VAL A 450 -9.14 2.95 -15.36
N TYR A 451 -8.48 2.30 -14.40
CA TYR A 451 -7.02 2.13 -14.46
C TYR A 451 -6.55 1.37 -15.71
N SER A 452 -7.34 0.41 -16.20
CA SER A 452 -7.04 -0.29 -17.44
C SER A 452 -7.10 0.64 -18.66
N LEU A 453 -8.07 1.57 -18.70
CA LEU A 453 -8.17 2.57 -19.76
C LEU A 453 -6.99 3.54 -19.75
N ILE A 454 -6.54 3.96 -18.56
CA ILE A 454 -5.37 4.84 -18.44
C ILE A 454 -4.10 4.14 -18.95
N GLY A 455 -3.94 2.84 -18.67
CA GLY A 455 -2.86 2.04 -19.22
C GLY A 455 -2.91 1.93 -20.74
N LEU A 456 -4.10 1.68 -21.31
CA LEU A 456 -4.29 1.67 -22.76
C LEU A 456 -3.96 3.04 -23.38
N TYR A 457 -4.37 4.15 -22.74
CA TYR A 457 -4.03 5.50 -23.19
C TYR A 457 -2.52 5.76 -23.19
N ASP A 458 -1.81 5.30 -22.16
CA ASP A 458 -0.35 5.41 -22.11
C ASP A 458 0.32 4.67 -23.29
N LEU A 459 -0.19 3.51 -23.68
CA LEU A 459 0.31 2.75 -24.84
C LEU A 459 0.11 3.46 -26.17
N ILE A 460 -1.00 4.19 -26.36
CA ILE A 460 -1.28 4.95 -27.58
C ILE A 460 -0.10 5.90 -27.90
N THR A 461 0.60 6.39 -26.88
CA THR A 461 1.73 7.33 -27.03
C THR A 461 3.08 6.69 -27.36
N LEU A 462 3.21 5.36 -27.28
CA LEU A 462 4.50 4.68 -27.46
C LEU A 462 4.86 4.40 -28.92
N VAL A 463 3.86 4.13 -29.76
CA VAL A 463 4.05 3.82 -31.18
C VAL A 463 3.10 4.71 -31.97
N PRO A 464 3.55 5.40 -33.03
CA PRO A 464 2.66 6.09 -33.94
C PRO A 464 1.63 5.08 -34.47
N LYS A 465 0.37 5.23 -34.06
CA LYS A 465 -0.77 4.36 -34.42
C LYS A 465 -0.73 2.95 -33.81
N SER A 466 -0.64 2.82 -32.48
CA SER A 466 -1.16 1.59 -31.83
C SER A 466 -2.69 1.54 -32.00
N GLN A 467 -3.15 1.12 -33.18
CA GLN A 467 -4.58 1.06 -33.54
C GLN A 467 -5.36 0.19 -32.55
N ASP A 468 -4.73 -0.88 -32.08
CA ASP A 468 -5.31 -1.81 -31.11
C ASP A 468 -5.57 -1.15 -29.74
N ALA A 469 -4.57 -0.46 -29.17
CA ALA A 469 -4.72 0.23 -27.90
C ALA A 469 -5.74 1.38 -27.99
N ALA A 470 -5.73 2.12 -29.10
CA ALA A 470 -6.71 3.17 -29.37
C ALA A 470 -8.13 2.61 -29.49
N PHE A 471 -8.31 1.50 -30.21
CA PHE A 471 -9.60 0.81 -30.34
C PHE A 471 -10.15 0.38 -28.97
N LEU A 472 -9.34 -0.31 -28.16
CA LEU A 472 -9.75 -0.75 -26.82
C LEU A 472 -10.03 0.44 -25.88
N PHE A 473 -9.21 1.51 -25.95
CA PHE A 473 -9.46 2.71 -25.17
C PHE A 473 -10.81 3.35 -25.52
N GLU A 474 -11.10 3.57 -26.81
CA GLU A 474 -12.37 4.18 -27.25
C GLU A 474 -13.58 3.28 -26.94
N GLN A 475 -13.46 1.96 -27.13
CA GLN A 475 -14.48 0.99 -26.77
C GLN A 475 -14.79 1.03 -25.26
N GLY A 476 -13.75 1.07 -24.43
CA GLY A 476 -13.86 1.16 -22.98
C GLY A 476 -14.43 2.51 -22.52
N MET A 477 -13.99 3.63 -23.09
CA MET A 477 -14.51 4.96 -22.80
C MET A 477 -16.00 5.09 -23.17
N SER A 478 -16.41 4.54 -24.32
CA SER A 478 -17.82 4.47 -24.70
C SER A 478 -18.67 3.72 -23.67
N SER A 479 -18.15 2.58 -23.18
CA SER A 479 -18.82 1.76 -22.17
C SER A 479 -18.87 2.47 -20.81
N LEU A 480 -17.75 3.08 -20.38
CA LEU A 480 -17.68 3.88 -19.15
C LEU A 480 -18.77 4.94 -19.14
N LYS A 481 -18.84 5.78 -20.18
CA LYS A 481 -19.79 6.90 -20.26
C LYS A 481 -21.26 6.45 -20.16
N ARG A 482 -21.59 5.29 -20.73
CA ARG A 482 -22.95 4.71 -20.67
C ARG A 482 -23.28 4.09 -19.33
N LEU A 483 -22.29 3.48 -18.68
CA LEU A 483 -22.48 2.71 -17.44
C LEU A 483 -22.24 3.53 -16.17
N LEU A 484 -21.56 4.67 -16.26
CA LEU A 484 -21.20 5.50 -15.12
C LEU A 484 -22.38 5.84 -14.20
N PRO A 485 -23.60 6.15 -14.71
CA PRO A 485 -24.76 6.39 -13.85
C PRO A 485 -25.13 5.23 -12.92
N LEU A 486 -24.84 3.96 -13.30
CA LEU A 486 -25.15 2.79 -12.47
C LEU A 486 -24.27 2.69 -11.21
N PHE A 487 -23.14 3.42 -11.20
CA PHE A 487 -22.27 3.50 -10.04
C PHE A 487 -22.62 4.67 -9.10
N ASP A 488 -23.52 5.56 -9.49
CA ASP A 488 -23.98 6.67 -8.66
C ASP A 488 -25.18 6.23 -7.81
N ASN A 489 -25.07 6.34 -6.48
CA ASN A 489 -26.16 5.99 -5.56
C ASN A 489 -26.80 7.22 -4.88
N GLY A 490 -26.50 8.43 -5.37
CA GLY A 490 -27.08 9.69 -4.88
C GLY A 490 -26.43 10.26 -3.62
N ALA A 491 -25.52 9.54 -2.97
CA ALA A 491 -24.78 10.02 -1.79
C ALA A 491 -23.32 9.49 -1.72
N GLY A 492 -22.86 8.85 -2.79
CA GLY A 492 -21.58 8.19 -2.89
C GLY A 492 -21.46 7.48 -4.23
N SER A 493 -20.58 6.48 -4.32
CA SER A 493 -20.52 5.59 -5.48
C SER A 493 -20.46 4.12 -5.07
N ASN A 494 -20.93 3.25 -5.95
CA ASN A 494 -20.78 1.80 -5.80
C ASN A 494 -19.37 1.38 -6.27
N TYR A 495 -18.78 0.39 -5.61
CA TYR A 495 -17.47 -0.15 -5.97
C TYR A 495 -17.54 -0.99 -7.25
N ASP A 496 -18.64 -1.73 -7.40
CA ASP A 496 -18.88 -2.67 -8.48
C ASP A 496 -20.40 -2.83 -8.76
N LEU A 497 -20.76 -3.55 -9.81
CA LEU A 497 -22.16 -3.79 -10.20
C LEU A 497 -22.67 -5.18 -9.81
N ARG A 498 -22.10 -5.81 -8.77
CA ARG A 498 -22.53 -7.16 -8.35
C ARG A 498 -24.01 -7.23 -7.95
N HIS A 499 -24.59 -6.11 -7.54
CA HIS A 499 -26.02 -6.01 -7.23
C HIS A 499 -26.89 -6.28 -8.46
N LEU A 500 -26.45 -5.89 -9.66
CA LEU A 500 -27.11 -6.22 -10.92
C LEU A 500 -26.87 -7.67 -11.34
N SER A 501 -25.67 -8.19 -11.11
CA SER A 501 -25.30 -9.55 -11.51
C SER A 501 -25.85 -10.64 -10.59
N LEU A 502 -26.09 -10.34 -9.32
CA LEU A 502 -26.50 -11.30 -8.29
C LEU A 502 -27.88 -11.01 -7.69
N GLY A 503 -28.50 -9.85 -7.95
CA GLY A 503 -29.73 -9.43 -7.28
C GLY A 503 -29.54 -9.20 -5.78
N THR A 504 -28.38 -8.67 -5.38
CA THR A 504 -28.01 -8.41 -3.96
C THR A 504 -27.93 -6.92 -3.67
N ALA A 505 -27.71 -6.55 -2.40
CA ALA A 505 -27.48 -5.15 -2.03
C ALA A 505 -26.24 -4.57 -2.73
N PRO A 506 -26.24 -3.26 -3.08
CA PRO A 506 -25.07 -2.59 -3.65
C PRO A 506 -23.83 -2.70 -2.75
N ASN A 507 -22.69 -3.00 -3.37
CA ASN A 507 -21.40 -2.92 -2.70
C ASN A 507 -20.91 -1.46 -2.74
N VAL A 508 -21.25 -0.68 -1.71
CA VAL A 508 -20.91 0.74 -1.63
C VAL A 508 -19.40 0.93 -1.51
N ALA A 509 -18.84 1.84 -2.29
CA ALA A 509 -17.43 2.19 -2.19
C ALA A 509 -17.19 3.02 -0.94
N ARG A 510 -16.36 2.50 -0.03
CA ARG A 510 -15.79 3.27 1.08
C ARG A 510 -15.08 4.54 0.57
N TRP A 511 -14.95 5.58 1.40
CA TRP A 511 -14.58 6.93 0.95
C TRP A 511 -13.23 7.05 0.21
N ASP A 512 -12.23 6.22 0.51
CA ASP A 512 -10.98 6.19 -0.24
C ASP A 512 -11.15 5.64 -1.67
N TYR A 513 -12.04 4.67 -1.89
CA TYR A 513 -12.40 4.23 -3.24
C TYR A 513 -13.30 5.25 -3.94
N HIS A 514 -14.22 5.88 -3.24
CA HIS A 514 -15.01 6.98 -3.80
C HIS A 514 -14.10 8.12 -4.30
N ALA A 515 -13.16 8.57 -3.46
CA ALA A 515 -12.14 9.55 -3.86
C ALA A 515 -11.27 9.05 -5.02
N THR A 516 -10.94 7.76 -5.06
CA THR A 516 -10.22 7.15 -6.21
C THR A 516 -11.03 7.29 -7.49
N HIS A 517 -12.34 6.99 -7.46
CA HIS A 517 -13.21 7.15 -8.61
C HIS A 517 -13.29 8.61 -9.06
N VAL A 518 -13.43 9.55 -8.13
CA VAL A 518 -13.41 10.99 -8.44
C VAL A 518 -12.11 11.38 -9.15
N ASN A 519 -10.96 11.03 -8.58
CA ASN A 519 -9.66 11.37 -9.16
C ASN A 519 -9.45 10.77 -10.55
N GLN A 520 -9.95 9.55 -10.77
CA GLN A 520 -9.92 8.89 -12.07
C GLN A 520 -10.80 9.59 -13.10
N LEU A 521 -12.01 9.99 -12.73
CA LEU A 521 -12.92 10.72 -13.62
C LEU A 521 -12.38 12.12 -13.95
N LEU A 522 -11.84 12.83 -12.97
CA LEU A 522 -11.19 14.13 -13.19
C LEU A 522 -10.02 14.00 -14.17
N LEU A 523 -9.20 12.95 -14.06
CA LEU A 523 -8.14 12.68 -15.05
C LEU A 523 -8.72 12.43 -16.44
N LEU A 524 -9.68 11.52 -16.57
CA LEU A 524 -10.25 11.17 -17.87
C LEU A 524 -10.96 12.36 -18.54
N ALA A 525 -11.57 13.25 -17.75
CA ALA A 525 -12.15 14.50 -18.24
C ALA A 525 -11.11 15.45 -18.86
N THR A 526 -9.82 15.26 -18.61
CA THR A 526 -8.75 16.00 -19.32
C THR A 526 -8.41 15.41 -20.69
N LEU A 527 -8.88 14.19 -20.98
CA LEU A 527 -8.60 13.42 -22.18
C LEU A 527 -9.80 13.36 -23.14
N ASP A 528 -11.02 13.44 -22.60
CA ASP A 528 -12.29 13.36 -23.32
C ASP A 528 -13.13 14.62 -23.04
N ASN A 529 -13.64 15.25 -24.09
CA ASN A 529 -14.42 16.49 -24.01
C ASN A 529 -15.88 16.27 -23.54
N SER A 530 -16.30 15.03 -23.28
CA SER A 530 -17.64 14.71 -22.81
C SER A 530 -17.88 15.21 -21.38
N THR A 531 -18.98 15.93 -21.20
CA THR A 531 -19.36 16.51 -19.90
C THR A 531 -19.79 15.49 -18.86
N ILE A 532 -20.14 14.25 -19.24
CA ILE A 532 -20.61 13.23 -18.29
C ILE A 532 -19.56 12.89 -17.23
N LEU A 533 -18.27 12.92 -17.59
CA LEU A 533 -17.17 12.60 -16.68
C LEU A 533 -16.95 13.73 -15.67
N SER A 534 -16.84 14.97 -16.14
CA SER A 534 -16.64 16.15 -15.27
C SER A 534 -17.84 16.41 -14.37
N THR A 535 -19.06 16.40 -14.92
CA THR A 535 -20.29 16.62 -14.14
C THR A 535 -20.53 15.53 -13.09
N THR A 536 -20.19 14.27 -13.39
CA THR A 536 -20.26 13.20 -12.40
C THR A 536 -19.18 13.34 -11.34
N ALA A 537 -17.95 13.68 -11.72
CA ALA A 537 -16.87 13.92 -10.76
C ALA A 537 -17.22 15.07 -9.80
N GLU A 538 -17.73 16.19 -10.30
CA GLU A 538 -18.16 17.34 -9.49
C GLU A 538 -19.29 16.99 -8.52
N ARG A 539 -20.28 16.21 -8.98
CA ARG A 539 -21.36 15.72 -8.12
C ARG A 539 -20.82 14.81 -7.01
N TRP A 540 -19.91 13.90 -7.34
CA TRP A 540 -19.27 12.99 -6.38
C TRP A 540 -18.36 13.72 -5.39
N VAL A 541 -17.66 14.78 -5.81
CA VAL A 541 -16.99 15.70 -4.87
C VAL A 541 -17.98 16.28 -3.87
N GLY A 542 -19.18 16.64 -4.31
CA GLY A 542 -20.26 17.10 -3.44
C GLY A 542 -20.66 16.07 -2.37
N TYR A 543 -20.68 14.78 -2.73
CA TYR A 543 -21.02 13.70 -1.79
C TYR A 543 -20.00 13.61 -0.64
N MET A 544 -18.73 13.87 -0.91
CA MET A 544 -17.68 13.88 0.12
C MET A 544 -17.87 14.96 1.20
N VAL A 545 -18.74 15.95 0.97
CA VAL A 545 -19.10 17.00 1.92
C VAL A 545 -20.59 16.94 2.33
N GLY A 546 -21.23 15.79 2.13
CA GLY A 546 -22.60 15.53 2.60
C GLY A 546 -23.72 16.04 1.68
N LYS A 547 -23.40 16.53 0.47
CA LYS A 547 -24.44 16.80 -0.53
C LYS A 547 -25.02 15.48 -1.02
N ARG A 548 -26.27 15.53 -1.46
CA ARG A 548 -27.01 14.38 -2.00
C ARG A 548 -27.65 14.77 -3.31
N ALA A 549 -27.88 13.80 -4.18
CA ALA A 549 -28.78 13.99 -5.31
C ALA A 549 -30.18 14.36 -4.80
N PRO A 550 -30.91 15.28 -5.46
CA PRO A 550 -32.28 15.62 -5.09
C PRO A 550 -33.17 14.37 -5.07
N HIS A 551 -34.06 14.29 -4.08
CA HIS A 551 -35.22 13.40 -4.14
C HIS A 551 -36.38 14.11 -4.85
N ASN A 552 -37.40 13.35 -5.24
CA ASN A 552 -38.61 13.87 -5.91
C ASN A 552 -39.51 14.67 -4.98
#